data_AF-A0A519W4X0-F1
#
_entry.id   AF-A0A519W4X0-F1
#
_cell.length_a   1.000
_cell.length_b   1.000
_cell.length_c   1.000
_cell.angle_alpha   90.00
_cell.angle_beta   90.00
_cell.angle_gamma   90.00
#
_symmetry.space_group_name_H-M   'P 1'
#
loop_
_entity.id
_entity.type
_entity.pdbx_description
1 polymer ?
#
loop_
_entity_poly.entity_id
_entity_poly.type
_entity_poly.pdbx_seq_one_letter_code
_entity_poly.pdbx_strand_id
1 'polypeptide(L)'
;MKKILLTIVLLLSLNRIEAQSLEKMQWFNEPEKWQIKDNSLIMQVTPKTDYWRISHYGFTVDDAPFYYGTYGGEFEAKVKLTGDYKARFDQMGLMIRVDQKNYIKTGVEFVDGKFNISTVVTHEKSDWSVTPLDKAPPFIWIKAVRRLDAIEIYYSLDDKTYIMTRNAPLQDNSPVMVGLMAASPDGNGFEAKFERFSVKHLPDQRRLEWLKQHQ
;
A
#
# COMPACT_ATOMS: atom_id res chain seq x y z
N MET A 1 -63.16 15.25 2.27
CA MET A 1 -62.36 14.58 3.32
C MET A 1 -61.00 14.26 2.76
N LYS A 2 -59.95 14.71 3.47
CA LYS A 2 -58.52 14.73 3.10
C LYS A 2 -57.95 13.31 2.92
N LYS A 3 -57.09 13.10 1.93
CA LYS A 3 -55.93 12.19 2.03
C LYS A 3 -54.76 12.76 1.22
N ILE A 4 -53.89 13.50 1.91
CA ILE A 4 -52.56 13.89 1.41
C ILE A 4 -51.66 12.70 1.65
N LEU A 5 -51.10 12.11 0.59
CA LEU A 5 -50.06 11.08 0.70
C LEU A 5 -48.72 11.80 0.82
N LEU A 6 -48.13 11.80 2.02
CA LEU A 6 -46.79 12.32 2.26
C LEU A 6 -45.80 11.18 2.00
N THR A 7 -45.12 11.19 0.85
CA THR A 7 -44.03 10.25 0.57
C THR A 7 -42.76 10.79 1.20
N ILE A 8 -42.37 10.23 2.35
CA ILE A 8 -41.09 10.52 3.01
C ILE A 8 -40.01 9.72 2.26
N VAL A 9 -39.22 10.39 1.43
CA VAL A 9 -37.99 9.83 0.87
C VAL A 9 -36.93 9.89 1.97
N LEU A 10 -36.71 8.76 2.64
CA LEU A 10 -35.62 8.61 3.59
C LEU A 10 -34.31 8.48 2.79
N LEU A 11 -33.57 9.59 2.66
CA LEU A 11 -32.18 9.57 2.21
C LEU A 11 -31.35 8.84 3.28
N LEU A 12 -31.19 7.54 3.12
CA LEU A 12 -30.18 6.77 3.85
C LEU A 12 -28.81 7.24 3.36
N SER A 13 -28.21 8.19 4.08
CA SER A 13 -26.77 8.40 4.00
C SER A 13 -26.10 7.12 4.50
N LEU A 14 -25.62 6.30 3.56
CA LEU A 14 -24.68 5.23 3.84
C LEU A 14 -23.39 5.90 4.32
N ASN A 15 -23.32 6.21 5.62
CA ASN A 15 -22.05 6.44 6.28
C ASN A 15 -21.29 5.13 6.20
N ARG A 16 -20.45 4.99 5.16
CA ARG A 16 -19.43 3.95 5.13
C ARG A 16 -18.55 4.24 6.34
N ILE A 17 -18.74 3.46 7.39
CA ILE A 17 -17.76 3.37 8.46
C ILE A 17 -16.53 2.76 7.80
N GLU A 18 -15.63 3.61 7.34
CA GLU A 18 -14.32 3.15 6.93
C GLU A 18 -13.66 2.57 8.18
N ALA A 19 -13.42 1.25 8.15
CA ALA A 19 -12.99 0.48 9.32
C ALA A 19 -11.59 0.90 9.84
N GLN A 20 -10.87 1.72 9.07
CA GLN A 20 -9.60 2.33 9.46
C GLN A 20 -9.66 3.81 9.16
N SER A 21 -9.16 4.59 10.12
CA SER A 21 -8.98 6.01 9.99
C SER A 21 -7.48 6.25 9.91
N LEU A 22 -7.03 6.96 8.87
CA LEU A 22 -5.62 7.29 8.68
C LEU A 22 -5.07 7.98 9.93
N GLU A 23 -5.90 8.70 10.68
CA GLU A 23 -5.53 9.46 11.88
C GLU A 23 -5.00 8.61 13.06
N LYS A 24 -5.08 7.28 12.99
CA LYS A 24 -4.62 6.36 14.05
C LYS A 24 -3.35 5.57 13.70
N MET A 25 -2.73 5.88 12.57
CA MET A 25 -1.48 5.24 12.14
C MET A 25 -0.26 5.98 12.68
N GLN A 26 0.91 5.34 12.61
CA GLN A 26 2.17 5.82 13.17
C GLN A 26 3.26 5.90 12.11
N TRP A 27 4.24 6.77 12.32
CA TRP A 27 5.40 6.91 11.44
C TRP A 27 6.58 6.06 11.93
N PHE A 28 7.29 5.44 10.99
CA PHE A 28 8.63 4.87 11.23
C PHE A 28 9.74 5.92 10.97
N ASN A 29 9.55 6.81 9.99
CA ASN A 29 10.38 7.99 9.72
C ASN A 29 9.46 9.13 9.27
N GLU A 30 9.07 10.02 10.18
CA GLU A 30 8.09 11.07 9.88
C GLU A 30 8.71 12.15 8.95
N PRO A 31 8.09 12.49 7.81
CA PRO A 31 8.59 13.57 6.96
C PRO A 31 8.28 14.93 7.58
N GLU A 32 9.06 15.96 7.26
CA GLU A 32 8.87 17.31 7.80
C GLU A 32 7.49 17.91 7.50
N LYS A 33 6.90 17.52 6.37
CA LYS A 33 5.60 18.04 5.92
C LYS A 33 4.72 16.91 5.42
N TRP A 34 3.60 16.73 6.12
CA TRP A 34 2.52 15.86 5.70
C TRP A 34 1.19 16.39 6.23
N GLN A 35 0.10 15.92 5.63
CA GLN A 35 -1.25 16.18 6.11
C GLN A 35 -2.17 15.02 5.76
N ILE A 36 -3.12 14.75 6.64
CA ILE A 36 -4.29 13.90 6.35
C ILE A 36 -5.48 14.83 6.12
N LYS A 37 -6.11 14.71 4.96
CA LYS A 37 -7.31 15.48 4.61
C LYS A 37 -8.20 14.64 3.70
N ASP A 38 -9.50 14.65 3.94
CA ASP A 38 -10.50 13.94 3.12
C ASP A 38 -10.12 12.46 2.90
N ASN A 39 -9.68 11.80 3.98
CA ASN A 39 -9.20 10.41 3.98
C ASN A 39 -8.07 10.14 2.95
N SER A 40 -7.23 11.14 2.74
CA SER A 40 -6.04 11.05 1.90
C SER A 40 -4.82 11.53 2.68
N LEU A 41 -3.71 10.83 2.54
CA LEU A 41 -2.41 11.27 3.05
C LEU A 41 -1.66 11.97 1.92
N ILE A 42 -1.22 13.19 2.17
CA ILE A 42 -0.29 13.91 1.30
C ILE A 42 0.99 14.11 2.10
N MET A 43 2.13 13.71 1.54
CA MET A 43 3.44 13.96 2.14
C MET A 43 4.40 14.58 1.14
N GLN A 44 5.28 15.45 1.63
CA GLN A 44 6.49 15.82 0.93
C GLN A 44 7.56 14.79 1.29
N VAL A 45 7.94 13.97 0.32
CA VAL A 45 8.85 12.85 0.53
C VAL A 45 10.23 13.36 0.92
N THR A 46 10.79 12.80 1.99
CA THR A 46 12.10 13.21 2.50
C THR A 46 13.20 12.93 1.46
N PRO A 47 14.03 13.93 1.10
CA PRO A 47 15.14 13.75 0.17
C PRO A 47 16.15 12.70 0.64
N LYS A 48 16.83 12.05 -0.31
CA LYS A 48 17.96 11.15 -0.06
C LYS A 48 17.64 9.99 0.88
N THR A 49 16.43 9.47 0.77
CA THR A 49 15.96 8.33 1.57
C THR A 49 15.60 7.13 0.70
N ASP A 50 15.74 5.92 1.24
CA ASP A 50 15.40 4.68 0.54
C ASP A 50 15.13 3.50 1.52
N TYR A 51 14.69 2.39 0.93
CA TYR A 51 14.64 1.07 1.53
C TYR A 51 15.32 0.07 0.60
N TRP A 52 16.53 -0.37 0.93
CA TRP A 52 17.24 -1.37 0.16
C TRP A 52 18.17 -2.20 1.05
N ARG A 53 18.41 -3.46 0.68
CA ARG A 53 19.31 -4.33 1.44
C ARG A 53 20.21 -5.18 0.55
N ILE A 54 21.48 -4.76 0.48
CA ILE A 54 22.68 -5.49 0.03
C ILE A 54 22.73 -5.86 -1.45
N SER A 55 21.70 -6.49 -2.01
CA SER A 55 21.75 -7.13 -3.33
C SER A 55 22.27 -6.19 -4.42
N HIS A 56 23.23 -6.70 -5.22
CA HIS A 56 23.95 -6.02 -6.31
C HIS A 56 24.75 -4.77 -5.90
N TYR A 57 24.13 -3.81 -5.20
CA TYR A 57 24.70 -2.48 -4.91
C TYR A 57 25.57 -2.43 -3.64
N GLY A 58 25.52 -3.43 -2.77
CA GLY A 58 26.42 -3.57 -1.61
C GLY A 58 26.09 -2.70 -0.39
N PHE A 59 25.08 -1.83 -0.45
CA PHE A 59 24.66 -0.97 0.66
C PHE A 59 23.32 -1.40 1.27
N THR A 60 23.00 -0.87 2.45
CA THR A 60 21.69 -1.01 3.11
C THR A 60 21.18 0.37 3.50
N VAL A 61 19.92 0.66 3.21
CA VAL A 61 19.22 1.90 3.56
C VAL A 61 17.84 1.52 4.13
N ASP A 62 17.41 2.21 5.18
CA ASP A 62 16.17 1.92 5.93
C ASP A 62 15.59 3.19 6.57
N ASP A 63 15.62 4.32 5.85
CA ASP A 63 15.38 5.67 6.40
C ASP A 63 14.24 6.46 5.72
N ALA A 64 13.56 5.86 4.74
CA ALA A 64 12.45 6.50 4.04
C ALA A 64 11.16 6.61 4.88
N PRO A 65 10.28 7.58 4.57
CA PRO A 65 8.98 7.69 5.22
C PRO A 65 8.09 6.45 5.06
N PHE A 66 7.57 5.95 6.20
CA PHE A 66 6.59 4.86 6.24
C PHE A 66 5.54 5.13 7.31
N TYR A 67 4.29 5.26 6.89
CA TYR A 67 3.12 5.50 7.75
C TYR A 67 2.25 4.26 7.84
N TYR A 68 2.10 3.66 9.02
CA TYR A 68 1.61 2.28 9.15
C TYR A 68 0.69 2.02 10.34
N GLY A 69 -0.05 0.91 10.23
CA GLY A 69 -0.72 0.23 11.34
C GLY A 69 -0.28 -1.23 11.42
N THR A 70 -0.53 -1.90 12.54
CA THR A 70 -0.15 -3.30 12.75
C THR A 70 -1.35 -4.22 12.57
N TYR A 71 -1.21 -5.25 11.74
CA TYR A 71 -2.28 -6.17 11.36
C TYR A 71 -1.84 -7.62 11.50
N GLY A 72 -2.68 -8.43 12.17
CA GLY A 72 -2.56 -9.88 12.23
C GLY A 72 -3.53 -10.58 11.28
N GLY A 73 -3.33 -11.90 11.10
CA GLY A 73 -4.19 -12.73 10.26
C GLY A 73 -4.17 -12.33 8.78
N GLU A 74 -5.23 -12.71 8.09
CA GLU A 74 -5.40 -12.49 6.65
C GLU A 74 -6.10 -11.17 6.34
N PHE A 75 -5.66 -10.49 5.27
CA PHE A 75 -6.18 -9.19 4.90
C PHE A 75 -5.97 -8.85 3.42
N GLU A 76 -6.72 -7.85 2.95
CA GLU A 76 -6.48 -7.16 1.68
C GLU A 76 -6.16 -5.71 2.00
N ALA A 77 -4.96 -5.26 1.65
CA ALA A 77 -4.56 -3.86 1.73
C ALA A 77 -4.59 -3.24 0.33
N LYS A 78 -5.09 -2.01 0.20
CA LYS A 78 -5.25 -1.35 -1.09
C LYS A 78 -5.10 0.15 -0.97
N VAL A 79 -4.52 0.79 -1.98
CA VAL A 79 -4.35 2.25 -2.06
C VAL A 79 -4.35 2.75 -3.50
N LYS A 80 -4.81 3.97 -3.71
CA LYS A 80 -4.66 4.72 -4.97
C LYS A 80 -3.52 5.73 -4.82
N LEU A 81 -2.62 5.73 -5.79
CA LEU A 81 -1.39 6.50 -5.82
C LEU A 81 -1.48 7.58 -6.88
N THR A 82 -1.12 8.81 -6.51
CA THR A 82 -0.86 9.93 -7.42
C THR A 82 0.41 10.63 -6.95
N GLY A 83 1.44 10.69 -7.81
CA GLY A 83 2.74 11.25 -7.44
C GLY A 83 3.24 12.22 -8.51
N ASP A 84 3.87 13.30 -8.06
CA ASP A 84 4.59 14.26 -8.90
C ASP A 84 6.07 13.87 -8.97
N TYR A 85 6.39 12.69 -9.52
CA TYR A 85 7.76 12.15 -9.59
C TYR A 85 8.68 13.08 -10.39
N LYS A 86 9.87 13.37 -9.85
CA LYS A 86 10.80 14.38 -10.41
C LYS A 86 12.16 13.81 -10.75
N ALA A 87 12.65 12.92 -9.89
CA ALA A 87 14.00 12.39 -9.96
C ALA A 87 13.98 10.87 -10.14
N ARG A 88 15.09 10.36 -10.67
CA ARG A 88 15.32 8.92 -10.79
C ARG A 88 15.19 8.27 -9.40
N PHE A 89 14.55 7.11 -9.37
CA PHE A 89 14.23 6.31 -8.19
C PHE A 89 13.23 6.93 -7.22
N ASP A 90 12.49 7.99 -7.60
CA ASP A 90 11.33 8.41 -6.81
C ASP A 90 10.31 7.25 -6.76
N GLN A 91 9.87 6.93 -5.54
CA GLN A 91 9.07 5.74 -5.24
C GLN A 91 7.89 6.09 -4.33
N MET A 92 6.73 5.48 -4.57
CA MET A 92 5.64 5.47 -3.59
C MET A 92 4.77 4.23 -3.73
N GLY A 93 4.18 3.77 -2.62
CA GLY A 93 3.22 2.68 -2.62
C GLY A 93 2.91 2.10 -1.25
N LEU A 94 2.69 0.79 -1.22
CA LEU A 94 2.47 0.02 0.00
C LEU A 94 3.79 -0.56 0.51
N MET A 95 3.89 -0.65 1.84
CA MET A 95 4.89 -1.47 2.51
C MET A 95 4.22 -2.45 3.47
N ILE A 96 4.70 -3.69 3.44
CA ILE A 96 4.39 -4.76 4.39
C ILE A 96 5.69 -5.12 5.08
N ARG A 97 5.82 -4.81 6.36
CA ARG A 97 7.09 -4.89 7.10
C ARG A 97 6.92 -5.70 8.38
N VAL A 98 7.82 -6.65 8.59
CA VAL A 98 8.00 -7.33 9.89
C VAL A 98 9.09 -6.60 10.66
N ASP A 99 10.24 -6.40 10.03
CA ASP A 99 11.42 -5.77 10.63
C ASP A 99 12.37 -5.22 9.52
N GLN A 100 13.55 -4.74 9.91
CA GLN A 100 14.57 -4.15 9.01
C GLN A 100 15.24 -5.14 8.04
N LYS A 101 15.03 -6.44 8.22
CA LYS A 101 15.52 -7.53 7.37
C LYS A 101 14.38 -8.21 6.60
N ASN A 102 13.13 -7.97 6.96
CA ASN A 102 11.97 -8.67 6.44
C ASN A 102 10.87 -7.67 6.09
N TYR A 103 10.83 -7.26 4.82
CA TYR A 103 9.82 -6.33 4.33
C TYR A 103 9.57 -6.50 2.83
N ILE A 104 8.41 -6.05 2.39
CA ILE A 104 8.04 -5.91 0.99
C ILE A 104 7.66 -4.46 0.78
N LYS A 105 8.33 -3.77 -0.16
CA LYS A 105 7.87 -2.50 -0.70
C LYS A 105 7.32 -2.72 -2.09
N THR A 106 6.19 -2.09 -2.41
CA THR A 106 5.63 -2.19 -3.75
C THR A 106 4.79 -0.98 -4.13
N GLY A 107 4.93 -0.56 -5.38
CA GLY A 107 4.14 0.49 -5.95
C GLY A 107 4.73 0.98 -7.24
N VAL A 108 4.88 2.29 -7.34
CA VAL A 108 5.42 2.94 -8.52
C VAL A 108 6.86 3.34 -8.23
N GLU A 109 7.73 3.10 -9.20
CA GLU A 109 9.11 3.58 -9.19
C GLU A 109 9.45 4.24 -10.52
N PHE A 110 9.97 5.47 -10.43
CA PHE A 110 10.33 6.27 -11.59
C PHE A 110 11.78 6.02 -11.97
N VAL A 111 12.02 5.35 -13.10
CA VAL A 111 13.38 5.01 -13.57
C VAL A 111 13.52 5.44 -15.01
N ASP A 112 14.57 6.23 -15.30
CA ASP A 112 14.93 6.67 -16.66
C ASP A 112 13.77 7.26 -17.47
N GLY A 113 12.96 8.12 -16.83
CA GLY A 113 11.83 8.80 -17.47
C GLY A 113 10.57 7.95 -17.60
N LYS A 114 10.56 6.73 -17.07
CA LYS A 114 9.44 5.79 -17.17
C LYS A 114 8.86 5.45 -15.80
N PHE A 115 7.55 5.26 -15.80
CA PHE A 115 6.82 4.73 -14.66
C PHE A 115 6.90 3.21 -14.68
N ASN A 116 7.29 2.61 -13.57
CA ASN A 116 7.34 1.17 -13.44
C ASN A 116 6.49 0.72 -12.25
N ILE A 117 5.80 -0.41 -12.40
CA ILE A 117 5.32 -1.15 -11.25
C ILE A 117 6.50 -1.93 -10.67
N SER A 118 6.81 -1.65 -9.41
CA SER A 118 7.99 -2.14 -8.73
C SER A 118 7.60 -2.90 -7.47
N THR A 119 8.29 -4.02 -7.23
CA THR A 119 8.17 -4.77 -5.98
C THR A 119 9.55 -5.24 -5.55
N VAL A 120 9.94 -4.86 -4.34
CA VAL A 120 11.12 -5.41 -3.66
C VAL A 120 10.65 -6.28 -2.52
N VAL A 121 11.04 -7.56 -2.55
CA VAL A 121 10.86 -8.51 -1.45
C VAL A 121 12.21 -8.64 -0.76
N THR A 122 12.29 -8.22 0.50
CA THR A 122 13.51 -8.31 1.30
C THR A 122 13.34 -9.39 2.34
N HIS A 123 14.15 -10.45 2.20
CA HIS A 123 14.37 -11.49 3.21
C HIS A 123 15.88 -11.59 3.44
N GLU A 124 16.37 -10.83 4.43
CA GLU A 124 17.78 -10.50 4.69
C GLU A 124 18.52 -9.74 3.58
N LYS A 125 18.12 -9.93 2.33
CA LYS A 125 18.61 -9.28 1.11
C LYS A 125 17.43 -8.97 0.20
N SER A 126 17.53 -7.90 -0.57
CA SER A 126 16.46 -7.42 -1.45
C SER A 126 16.43 -8.18 -2.79
N ASP A 127 15.26 -8.67 -3.17
CA ASP A 127 14.95 -9.20 -4.50
C ASP A 127 13.99 -8.23 -5.18
N TRP A 128 14.35 -7.71 -6.35
CA TRP A 128 13.64 -6.64 -7.03
C TRP A 128 13.07 -7.08 -8.38
N SER A 129 11.80 -6.78 -8.60
CA SER A 129 11.09 -7.00 -9.87
C SER A 129 10.49 -5.69 -10.37
N VAL A 130 10.61 -5.45 -11.67
CA VAL A 130 10.17 -4.22 -12.34
C VAL A 130 9.31 -4.58 -13.54
N THR A 131 8.14 -3.95 -13.66
CA THR A 131 7.27 -4.03 -14.85
C THR A 131 7.08 -2.63 -15.42
N PRO A 132 7.64 -2.30 -16.59
CA PRO A 132 7.46 -1.00 -17.21
C PRO A 132 6.00 -0.74 -17.60
N LEU A 133 5.57 0.51 -17.47
CA LEU A 133 4.30 0.98 -18.03
C LEU A 133 4.55 1.72 -19.34
N ASP A 134 3.73 1.44 -20.36
CA ASP A 134 3.86 2.06 -21.68
C ASP A 134 3.60 3.58 -21.65
N LYS A 135 2.75 4.03 -20.72
CA LYS A 135 2.34 5.43 -20.55
C LYS A 135 2.27 5.76 -19.07
N ALA A 136 2.49 7.02 -18.74
CA ALA A 136 2.23 7.56 -17.41
C ALA A 136 0.70 7.60 -17.18
N PRO A 137 0.13 6.78 -16.27
CA PRO A 137 -1.27 6.88 -15.93
C PRO A 137 -1.50 8.05 -14.96
N PRO A 138 -2.71 8.64 -14.92
CA PRO A 138 -3.03 9.71 -13.96
C PRO A 138 -3.03 9.24 -12.51
N PHE A 139 -3.18 7.93 -12.27
CA PHE A 139 -3.09 7.29 -10.98
C PHE A 139 -2.85 5.79 -11.16
N ILE A 140 -2.38 5.12 -10.10
CA ILE A 140 -2.20 3.66 -10.06
C ILE A 140 -2.79 3.13 -8.76
N TRP A 141 -3.50 2.01 -8.83
CA TRP A 141 -3.91 1.26 -7.65
C TRP A 141 -2.91 0.16 -7.36
N ILE A 142 -2.58 0.00 -6.10
CA ILE A 142 -1.79 -1.13 -5.60
C ILE A 142 -2.62 -1.87 -4.57
N LYS A 143 -2.60 -3.20 -4.64
CA LYS A 143 -3.32 -4.09 -3.74
C LYS A 143 -2.41 -5.23 -3.30
N ALA A 144 -2.42 -5.54 -2.02
CA ALA A 144 -1.72 -6.67 -1.43
C ALA A 144 -2.74 -7.57 -0.72
N VAL A 145 -2.72 -8.87 -1.01
CA VAL A 145 -3.63 -9.85 -0.40
C VAL A 145 -2.79 -10.88 0.33
N ARG A 146 -2.90 -10.91 1.67
CA ARG A 146 -2.26 -11.91 2.51
C ARG A 146 -3.21 -13.08 2.73
N ARG A 147 -2.75 -14.27 2.39
CA ARG A 147 -3.44 -15.56 2.58
C ARG A 147 -2.42 -16.56 3.10
N LEU A 148 -2.74 -17.27 4.17
CA LEU A 148 -1.86 -18.31 4.71
C LEU A 148 -0.43 -17.78 4.93
N ASP A 149 0.57 -18.42 4.32
CA ASP A 149 2.00 -18.14 4.38
C ASP A 149 2.52 -17.28 3.21
N ALA A 150 1.63 -16.61 2.48
CA ALA A 150 1.99 -15.84 1.31
C ALA A 150 1.27 -14.48 1.23
N ILE A 151 1.85 -13.61 0.41
CA ILE A 151 1.24 -12.36 0.00
C ILE A 151 1.35 -12.16 -1.51
N GLU A 152 0.21 -11.86 -2.12
CA GLU A 152 0.10 -11.57 -3.54
C GLU A 152 -0.04 -10.07 -3.73
N ILE A 153 0.72 -9.53 -4.68
CA ILE A 153 0.74 -8.11 -5.04
C ILE A 153 0.12 -7.93 -6.42
N TYR A 154 -0.74 -6.93 -6.52
CA TYR A 154 -1.46 -6.57 -7.72
C TYR A 154 -1.38 -5.08 -7.96
N TYR A 155 -1.47 -4.68 -9.23
CA TYR A 155 -1.77 -3.31 -9.61
C TYR A 155 -3.00 -3.22 -10.50
N SER A 156 -3.59 -2.02 -10.59
CA SER A 156 -4.70 -1.71 -11.49
C SER A 156 -4.64 -0.26 -11.95
N LEU A 157 -5.09 0.00 -13.18
CA LEU A 157 -5.18 1.35 -13.75
C LEU A 157 -6.59 1.93 -13.67
N ASP A 158 -7.59 1.13 -13.29
CA ASP A 158 -9.02 1.50 -13.34
C ASP A 158 -9.83 1.09 -12.09
N ASP A 159 -9.17 0.45 -11.12
CA ASP A 159 -9.77 -0.18 -9.93
C ASP A 159 -10.74 -1.34 -10.21
N LYS A 160 -10.71 -1.92 -11.40
CA LYS A 160 -11.60 -3.02 -11.79
C LYS A 160 -10.81 -4.24 -12.21
N THR A 161 -9.83 -4.05 -13.09
CA THR A 161 -8.97 -5.11 -13.58
C THR A 161 -7.64 -5.04 -12.83
N TYR A 162 -7.34 -6.11 -12.10
CA TYR A 162 -6.11 -6.25 -11.32
C TYR A 162 -5.18 -7.27 -11.98
N ILE A 163 -3.92 -6.89 -12.15
CA ILE A 163 -2.87 -7.74 -12.70
C ILE A 163 -1.92 -8.09 -11.56
N MET A 164 -1.71 -9.38 -11.32
CA MET A 164 -0.74 -9.86 -10.33
C MET A 164 0.68 -9.60 -10.83
N THR A 165 1.54 -9.05 -9.98
CA THR A 165 2.94 -8.78 -10.29
C THR A 165 3.92 -9.57 -9.44
N ARG A 166 3.50 -10.00 -8.24
CA ARG A 166 4.35 -10.79 -7.34
C ARG A 166 3.51 -11.70 -6.47
N ASN A 167 4.00 -12.92 -6.27
CA ASN A 167 3.67 -13.74 -5.11
C ASN A 167 4.95 -13.90 -4.29
N ALA A 168 4.87 -13.74 -2.97
CA ALA A 168 6.03 -13.80 -2.09
C ALA A 168 5.71 -14.51 -0.77
N PRO A 169 6.68 -15.25 -0.19
CA PRO A 169 6.54 -15.81 1.15
C PRO A 169 6.36 -14.68 2.18
N LEU A 170 5.46 -14.90 3.14
CA LEU A 170 5.30 -14.04 4.30
C LEU A 170 4.86 -14.92 5.48
N GLN A 171 5.62 -14.88 6.58
CA GLN A 171 5.37 -15.77 7.72
C GLN A 171 3.90 -15.73 8.15
N ASP A 172 3.27 -16.90 8.17
CA ASP A 172 1.88 -17.07 8.59
C ASP A 172 1.67 -16.71 10.08
N ASN A 173 0.46 -16.28 10.44
CA ASN A 173 0.04 -15.96 11.81
C ASN A 173 0.93 -14.99 12.60
N SER A 174 1.78 -14.21 11.91
CA SER A 174 2.62 -13.17 12.51
C SER A 174 2.03 -11.77 12.21
N PRO A 175 1.96 -10.85 13.19
CA PRO A 175 1.55 -9.48 12.91
C PRO A 175 2.58 -8.78 12.01
N VAL A 176 2.09 -7.96 11.09
CA VAL A 176 2.91 -7.16 10.18
C VAL A 176 2.48 -5.70 10.22
N MET A 177 3.43 -4.80 10.02
CA MET A 177 3.17 -3.40 9.76
C MET A 177 2.72 -3.26 8.31
N VAL A 178 1.57 -2.64 8.07
CA VAL A 178 1.02 -2.39 6.73
C VAL A 178 0.71 -0.91 6.60
N GLY A 179 1.17 -0.31 5.51
CA GLY A 179 1.04 1.13 5.38
C GLY A 179 1.55 1.71 4.08
N LEU A 180 1.68 3.03 4.10
CA LEU A 180 2.02 3.90 2.99
C LEU A 180 3.49 4.27 3.07
N MET A 181 4.25 4.03 2.00
CA MET A 181 5.68 4.32 1.94
C MET A 181 5.99 5.19 0.73
N ALA A 182 6.93 6.11 0.88
CA ALA A 182 7.55 6.82 -0.23
C ALA A 182 9.04 7.06 0.01
N ALA A 183 9.84 7.13 -1.06
CA ALA A 183 11.29 7.33 -1.02
C ALA A 183 11.75 8.20 -2.19
N SER A 184 12.79 9.01 -1.98
CA SER A 184 13.40 9.86 -3.01
C SER A 184 14.93 9.77 -2.94
N PRO A 185 15.54 8.68 -3.45
CA PRO A 185 16.95 8.37 -3.26
C PRO A 185 17.88 9.38 -3.94
N ASP A 186 17.64 9.68 -5.23
CA ASP A 186 18.45 10.63 -5.99
C ASP A 186 17.87 12.05 -5.95
N GLY A 187 16.62 12.22 -5.54
CA GLY A 187 15.88 13.48 -5.62
C GLY A 187 16.02 14.42 -4.42
N ASN A 188 15.32 15.55 -4.53
CA ASN A 188 15.12 16.55 -3.46
C ASN A 188 13.72 16.42 -2.85
N GLY A 189 13.12 15.23 -2.91
CA GLY A 189 11.74 15.01 -2.53
C GLY A 189 10.73 15.36 -3.62
N PHE A 190 9.51 14.84 -3.44
CA PHE A 190 8.37 15.09 -4.29
C PHE A 190 7.07 15.00 -3.49
N GLU A 191 5.96 15.46 -4.07
CA GLU A 191 4.65 15.30 -3.43
C GLU A 191 4.07 13.93 -3.77
N ALA A 192 3.80 13.13 -2.73
CA ALA A 192 3.13 11.85 -2.84
C ALA A 192 1.74 11.95 -2.22
N LYS A 193 0.71 11.63 -3.02
CA LYS A 193 -0.69 11.56 -2.58
C LYS A 193 -1.19 10.12 -2.57
N PHE A 194 -1.65 9.69 -1.41
CA PHE A 194 -2.27 8.40 -1.16
C PHE A 194 -3.75 8.60 -0.88
N GLU A 195 -4.61 8.00 -1.68
CA GLU A 195 -6.06 8.11 -1.56
C GLU A 195 -6.66 6.73 -1.31
N ARG A 196 -7.78 6.68 -0.57
CA ARG A 196 -8.58 5.46 -0.39
C ARG A 196 -7.77 4.27 0.12
N PHE A 197 -6.82 4.54 1.01
CA PHE A 197 -6.10 3.48 1.70
C PHE A 197 -7.08 2.69 2.56
N SER A 198 -7.01 1.37 2.49
CA SER A 198 -7.82 0.49 3.34
C SER A 198 -7.12 -0.84 3.53
N VAL A 199 -7.29 -1.43 4.71
CA VAL A 199 -6.93 -2.82 5.04
C VAL A 199 -8.19 -3.54 5.46
N LYS A 200 -8.72 -4.39 4.60
CA LYS A 200 -9.92 -5.19 4.88
C LYS A 200 -9.53 -6.51 5.53
N HIS A 201 -10.06 -6.79 6.71
CA HIS A 201 -9.96 -8.11 7.31
C HIS A 201 -10.59 -9.17 6.40
N LEU A 202 -9.89 -10.29 6.27
CA LEU A 202 -10.39 -11.48 5.59
C LEU A 202 -10.42 -12.61 6.62
N PRO A 203 -11.53 -13.37 6.74
CA PRO A 203 -11.58 -14.46 7.70
C PRO A 203 -10.52 -15.51 7.38
N ASP A 204 -9.94 -16.10 8.43
CA ASP A 204 -8.94 -17.15 8.32
C ASP A 204 -9.44 -18.29 7.43
N GLN A 205 -8.71 -18.56 6.35
CA GLN A 205 -9.15 -19.48 5.32
C GLN A 205 -9.24 -20.90 5.87
N ARG A 206 -8.26 -21.35 6.66
CA ARG A 206 -8.23 -22.69 7.23
C ARG A 206 -9.39 -22.90 8.21
N ARG A 207 -9.74 -21.88 9.00
CA ARG A 207 -10.89 -21.90 9.91
C ARG A 207 -12.20 -22.07 9.15
N LEU A 208 -12.36 -21.34 8.03
CA LEU A 208 -13.54 -21.46 7.17
C LEU A 208 -13.63 -22.83 6.49
N GLU A 209 -12.51 -23.37 6.02
CA GLU A 209 -12.45 -24.72 5.45
C GLU A 209 -12.81 -25.80 6.47
N TRP A 210 -12.27 -25.70 7.69
CA TRP A 210 -12.63 -26.60 8.78
C TRP A 210 -14.13 -26.53 9.08
N LEU A 211 -14.74 -25.34 9.12
CA LEU A 211 -16.18 -25.19 9.36
C LEU A 211 -17.01 -25.91 8.31
N LYS A 212 -16.63 -25.84 7.03
CA LYS A 212 -17.34 -26.53 5.95
C LYS A 212 -17.26 -28.06 6.05
N GLN A 213 -16.18 -28.58 6.63
CA GLN A 213 -15.96 -30.02 6.80
C GLN A 213 -16.59 -30.60 8.07
N HIS A 214 -17.02 -29.75 9.00
CA HIS A 214 -17.56 -30.15 10.32
C HIS A 214 -18.96 -29.55 10.57
N GLN A 215 -19.67 -29.17 9.50
CA GLN A 215 -21.11 -28.93 9.47
C GLN A 215 -21.82 -30.18 8.96
#